data_AF-A0A3P7LRA6-F1
#
_entry.id   AF-A0A3P7LRA6-F1
#
_cell.length_a   1.000
_cell.length_b   1.000
_cell.length_c   1.000
_cell.angle_alpha   90.00
_cell.angle_beta   90.00
_cell.angle_gamma   90.00
#
_symmetry.space_group_name_H-M   'P 1'
#
loop_
_entity.id
_entity.type
_entity.pdbx_description
1 polymer ?
#
loop_
_entity_poly.entity_id
_entity_poly.type
_entity_poly.pdbx_seq_one_letter_code
_entity_poly.pdbx_strand_id
1 'polypeptide(L)'
;MQLFTDLRMFDEAQICDEFVCRAINVMRKLERSDVDSLRRLASYFIRKSEYNLAARIYGNINDIKAMAQMHVAAGHWTDAFAIADRYPKYIEDVYLPYARYLAERDQFLEAQKGKISYLYYHWLLSMQYLERSKDNPSLIPKYYASAKLAEVYYAYHAIFLYCNQPFTRHSSETLLNMARYLAAQEPVPNISQVLINYTMARIGRELGAYKLARDTLDRLGSLRVPPRLQRDVELMTVNIRAKPFSDAEDLLPVCHSEIFPFLEILPLIEFFIDDDIPTEEAVSLVESEPPLSDSNFNPFQNVAKKSGEIRLNRDDLTRLEKGQVIILHWPEPLKTKFLFNQMPSISVSKCPSCNKVFHSDDFEMAVLQEGHCPFCRSVQERPDNPYTIDEP
;
A
#
# COMPACT_ATOMS: atom_id res chain seq x y z
N MET A 1 2.58 -45.94 -41.32
CA MET A 1 3.86 -45.29 -41.69
C MET A 1 3.89 -45.08 -43.21
N GLN A 2 2.95 -44.28 -43.76
CA GLN A 2 2.88 -44.03 -45.22
C GLN A 2 1.99 -42.80 -45.56
N LEU A 3 2.06 -41.73 -44.77
CA LEU A 3 1.35 -40.46 -45.04
C LEU A 3 2.26 -39.23 -44.87
N PHE A 4 3.58 -39.42 -44.91
CA PHE A 4 4.58 -38.37 -44.66
C PHE A 4 5.57 -38.22 -45.83
N THR A 5 5.07 -38.17 -47.06
CA THR A 5 5.90 -37.84 -48.24
C THR A 5 5.05 -37.20 -49.30
N ASP A 6 4.59 -35.97 -49.06
CA ASP A 6 4.27 -34.99 -50.11
C ASP A 6 4.23 -33.59 -49.48
N LEU A 7 5.43 -33.10 -49.17
CA LEU A 7 5.70 -31.72 -48.81
C LEU A 7 6.54 -31.13 -49.92
N ARG A 8 5.94 -30.24 -50.72
CA ARG A 8 6.55 -29.01 -51.23
C ARG A 8 5.49 -28.25 -52.02
N MET A 9 5.21 -27.03 -51.59
CA MET A 9 4.40 -26.00 -52.26
C MET A 9 2.90 -25.90 -51.96
N PHE A 10 2.52 -25.92 -50.69
CA PHE A 10 1.27 -25.26 -50.26
C PHE A 10 1.58 -24.35 -49.07
N ASP A 11 1.09 -23.11 -49.15
CA ASP A 11 1.33 -22.02 -48.22
C ASP A 11 1.21 -22.45 -46.75
N GLU A 12 2.25 -22.18 -45.94
CA GLU A 12 2.28 -22.48 -44.50
C GLU A 12 1.12 -21.85 -43.72
N ALA A 13 0.47 -20.82 -44.28
CA ALA A 13 -0.72 -20.19 -43.73
C ALA A 13 -1.98 -21.05 -43.85
N GLN A 14 -2.11 -21.86 -44.90
CA GLN A 14 -3.33 -22.62 -45.19
C GLN A 14 -3.40 -23.93 -44.39
N ILE A 15 -2.24 -24.49 -44.02
CA ILE A 15 -2.12 -25.70 -43.20
C ILE A 15 -2.46 -25.43 -41.73
N CYS A 16 -2.18 -24.22 -41.21
CA CYS A 16 -2.47 -23.88 -39.81
C CYS A 16 -3.98 -23.89 -39.49
N ASP A 17 -4.82 -23.55 -40.46
CA ASP A 17 -6.28 -23.40 -40.24
C ASP A 17 -6.97 -24.77 -40.09
N GLU A 18 -6.52 -25.80 -40.83
CA GLU A 18 -7.15 -27.13 -40.79
C GLU A 18 -6.96 -27.83 -39.44
N PHE A 19 -5.77 -27.71 -38.83
CA PHE A 19 -5.50 -28.31 -37.52
C PHE A 19 -6.25 -27.59 -36.38
N VAL A 20 -6.46 -26.28 -36.48
CA VAL A 20 -7.28 -25.51 -35.53
C VAL A 20 -8.75 -25.92 -35.64
N CYS A 21 -9.28 -26.07 -36.86
CA CYS A 21 -10.64 -26.59 -37.07
C CYS A 21 -10.83 -28.01 -36.52
N ARG A 22 -9.84 -28.91 -36.72
CA ARG A 22 -9.87 -30.27 -36.13
C ARG A 22 -9.83 -30.20 -34.61
N ALA A 23 -9.01 -29.33 -34.02
CA ALA A 23 -8.93 -29.13 -32.58
C ALA A 23 -10.24 -28.58 -31.98
N ILE A 24 -10.95 -27.69 -32.68
CA ILE A 24 -12.28 -27.21 -32.27
C ILE A 24 -13.32 -28.35 -32.31
N ASN A 25 -13.26 -29.23 -33.30
CA ASN A 25 -14.13 -30.41 -33.36
C ASN A 25 -13.85 -31.38 -32.21
N VAL A 26 -12.58 -31.55 -31.82
CA VAL A 26 -12.19 -32.34 -30.65
C VAL A 26 -12.69 -31.68 -29.35
N MET A 27 -12.55 -30.36 -29.21
CA MET A 27 -13.08 -29.59 -28.08
C MET A 27 -14.59 -29.78 -27.88
N ARG A 28 -15.37 -29.85 -28.98
CA ARG A 28 -16.84 -30.06 -28.91
C ARG A 28 -17.25 -31.48 -28.52
N LYS A 29 -16.37 -32.47 -28.75
CA LYS A 29 -16.63 -33.89 -28.49
C LYS A 29 -16.11 -34.35 -27.13
N LEU A 30 -15.20 -33.59 -26.52
CA LEU A 30 -14.65 -33.87 -25.20
C LEU A 30 -15.68 -33.56 -24.10
N GLU A 31 -15.78 -34.48 -23.14
CA GLU A 31 -16.57 -34.29 -21.93
C GLU A 31 -15.87 -33.34 -20.95
N ARG A 32 -16.65 -32.67 -20.10
CA ARG A 32 -16.13 -31.70 -19.10
C ARG A 32 -15.31 -32.35 -17.98
N SER A 33 -15.37 -33.68 -17.84
CA SER A 33 -14.68 -34.50 -16.84
C SER A 33 -13.21 -34.75 -17.17
N ASP A 34 -12.82 -34.74 -18.45
CA ASP A 34 -11.44 -35.01 -18.88
C ASP A 34 -10.58 -33.74 -18.85
N VAL A 35 -10.24 -33.31 -17.62
CA VAL A 35 -9.48 -32.08 -17.34
C VAL A 35 -8.10 -32.09 -17.98
N ASP A 36 -7.41 -33.24 -18.02
CA ASP A 36 -6.04 -33.35 -18.53
C ASP A 36 -5.98 -33.21 -20.05
N SER A 37 -6.89 -33.84 -20.79
CA SER A 37 -6.99 -33.67 -22.24
C SER A 37 -7.36 -32.25 -22.62
N LEU A 38 -8.26 -31.61 -21.85
CA LEU A 38 -8.65 -30.22 -22.06
C LEU A 38 -7.49 -29.25 -21.77
N ARG A 39 -6.68 -29.47 -20.72
CA ARG A 39 -5.47 -28.68 -20.44
C ARG A 39 -4.43 -28.82 -21.56
N ARG A 40 -4.21 -30.03 -22.08
CA ARG A 40 -3.31 -30.26 -23.22
C ARG A 40 -3.80 -29.53 -24.46
N LEU A 41 -5.11 -29.56 -24.73
CA LEU A 41 -5.72 -28.84 -25.84
C LEU A 41 -5.59 -27.32 -25.67
N ALA A 42 -5.80 -26.79 -24.46
CA ALA A 42 -5.59 -25.38 -24.16
C ALA A 42 -4.12 -24.96 -24.37
N SER A 43 -3.15 -25.79 -23.95
CA SER A 43 -1.72 -25.54 -24.20
C SER A 43 -1.35 -25.55 -25.70
N TYR A 44 -2.09 -26.30 -26.51
CA TYR A 44 -1.95 -26.29 -27.97
C TYR A 44 -2.45 -24.98 -28.56
N PHE A 45 -3.63 -24.50 -28.13
CA PHE A 45 -4.17 -23.20 -28.57
C PHE A 45 -3.30 -22.01 -28.14
N ILE A 46 -2.73 -22.04 -26.93
CA ILE A 46 -1.78 -21.01 -26.47
C ILE A 46 -0.56 -20.92 -27.39
N ARG A 47 0.02 -22.06 -27.78
CA ARG A 47 1.17 -22.10 -28.71
C ARG A 47 0.85 -21.58 -30.11
N LYS A 48 -0.44 -21.58 -30.49
CA LYS A 48 -0.93 -21.01 -31.75
C LYS A 48 -1.45 -19.58 -31.61
N SER A 49 -1.28 -18.95 -30.43
CA SER A 49 -1.76 -17.60 -30.13
C SER A 49 -3.29 -17.44 -30.14
N GLU A 50 -4.03 -18.55 -30.03
CA GLU A 50 -5.51 -18.57 -30.02
C GLU A 50 -6.05 -18.52 -28.59
N TYR A 51 -5.90 -17.36 -27.94
CA TYR A 51 -6.22 -17.18 -26.51
C TYR A 51 -7.73 -17.24 -26.21
N ASN A 52 -8.59 -16.81 -27.14
CA ASN A 52 -10.05 -16.85 -26.97
C ASN A 52 -10.57 -18.29 -26.85
N LEU A 53 -10.02 -19.22 -27.65
CA LEU A 53 -10.38 -20.63 -27.61
C LEU A 53 -9.85 -21.30 -26.34
N ALA A 54 -8.62 -20.99 -25.95
CA ALA A 54 -8.04 -21.46 -24.70
C ALA A 54 -8.82 -20.97 -23.47
N ALA A 55 -9.26 -19.70 -23.45
CA ALA A 55 -10.10 -19.14 -22.38
C ALA A 55 -11.45 -19.87 -22.26
N ARG A 56 -12.08 -20.24 -23.39
CA ARG A 56 -13.31 -21.06 -23.35
C ARG A 56 -13.09 -22.42 -22.73
N ILE A 57 -11.95 -23.06 -23.00
CA ILE A 57 -11.60 -24.36 -22.42
C ILE A 57 -11.38 -24.22 -20.91
N TYR A 58 -10.57 -23.26 -20.46
CA TYR A 58 -10.37 -23.04 -19.03
C TYR A 58 -11.65 -22.63 -18.30
N GLY A 59 -12.55 -21.92 -18.99
CA GLY A 59 -13.88 -21.59 -18.46
C GLY A 59 -14.76 -22.82 -18.27
N ASN A 60 -14.70 -23.79 -19.18
CA ASN A 60 -15.41 -25.07 -19.05
C ASN A 60 -14.85 -25.94 -17.90
N ILE A 61 -13.53 -25.89 -17.66
CA ILE A 61 -12.87 -26.58 -16.54
C ILE A 61 -13.09 -25.83 -15.20
N ASN A 62 -13.52 -24.56 -15.27
CA ASN A 62 -13.56 -23.62 -14.15
C ASN A 62 -12.17 -23.35 -13.52
N ASP A 63 -11.10 -23.49 -14.30
CA ASP A 63 -9.73 -23.18 -13.87
C ASP A 63 -9.41 -21.70 -14.16
N ILE A 64 -9.97 -20.83 -13.33
CA ILE A 64 -9.88 -19.38 -13.47
C ILE A 64 -8.42 -18.92 -13.29
N LYS A 65 -7.64 -19.62 -12.45
CA LYS A 65 -6.23 -19.30 -12.19
C LYS A 65 -5.38 -19.49 -13.44
N ALA A 66 -5.48 -20.66 -14.09
CA ALA A 66 -4.76 -20.92 -15.33
C ALA A 66 -5.20 -19.97 -16.47
N MET A 67 -6.48 -19.62 -16.53
CA MET A 67 -6.99 -18.63 -17.50
C MET A 67 -6.36 -17.25 -17.29
N ALA A 68 -6.35 -16.75 -16.05
CA ALA A 68 -5.76 -15.46 -15.71
C ALA A 68 -4.25 -15.43 -16.03
N GLN A 69 -3.51 -16.46 -15.62
CA GLN A 69 -2.07 -16.58 -15.87
C GLN A 69 -1.75 -16.62 -17.37
N MET A 70 -2.59 -17.28 -18.18
CA MET A 70 -2.44 -17.29 -19.64
C MET A 70 -2.55 -15.88 -20.23
N HIS A 71 -3.59 -15.11 -19.89
CA HIS A 71 -3.78 -13.76 -20.41
C HIS A 71 -2.67 -12.81 -19.96
N VAL A 72 -2.21 -12.97 -18.71
CA VAL A 72 -1.06 -12.25 -18.15
C VAL A 72 0.22 -12.56 -18.92
N ALA A 73 0.52 -13.84 -19.17
CA ALA A 73 1.71 -14.26 -19.90
C ALA A 73 1.70 -13.76 -21.35
N ALA A 74 0.52 -13.63 -21.95
CA ALA A 74 0.33 -13.05 -23.28
C ALA A 74 0.36 -11.50 -23.30
N GLY A 75 0.33 -10.84 -22.15
CA GLY A 75 0.23 -9.38 -22.06
C GLY A 75 -1.14 -8.81 -22.44
N HIS A 76 -2.19 -9.64 -22.46
CA HIS A 76 -3.57 -9.25 -22.75
C HIS A 76 -4.26 -8.73 -21.48
N TRP A 77 -3.85 -7.55 -21.04
CA TRP A 77 -4.27 -6.97 -19.76
C TRP A 77 -5.77 -6.68 -19.67
N THR A 78 -6.42 -6.28 -20.77
CA THR A 78 -7.87 -5.97 -20.81
C THR A 78 -8.73 -7.15 -20.37
N ASP A 79 -8.42 -8.34 -20.89
CA ASP A 79 -9.15 -9.56 -20.59
C ASP A 79 -8.79 -10.07 -19.18
N ALA A 80 -7.52 -9.94 -18.80
CA ALA A 80 -7.06 -10.28 -17.46
C ALA A 80 -7.76 -9.44 -16.38
N PHE A 81 -7.95 -8.14 -16.61
CA PHE A 81 -8.70 -7.26 -15.70
C PHE A 81 -10.18 -7.62 -15.64
N ALA A 82 -10.81 -7.97 -16.76
CA ALA A 82 -12.20 -8.42 -16.78
C ALA A 82 -12.42 -9.74 -16.00
N ILE A 83 -11.37 -10.56 -15.86
CA ILE A 83 -11.38 -11.76 -15.01
C ILE A 83 -11.22 -11.35 -13.54
N ALA A 84 -10.25 -10.50 -13.22
CA ALA A 84 -10.04 -9.99 -11.86
C ALA A 84 -11.26 -9.24 -11.31
N ASP A 85 -11.99 -8.54 -12.18
CA ASP A 85 -13.22 -7.82 -11.84
C ASP A 85 -14.36 -8.75 -11.43
N ARG A 86 -14.43 -9.92 -12.06
CA ARG A 86 -15.46 -10.93 -11.79
C ARG A 86 -15.09 -11.82 -10.60
N TYR A 87 -13.80 -12.04 -10.36
CA TYR A 87 -13.31 -12.93 -9.32
C TYR A 87 -12.27 -12.24 -8.43
N PRO A 88 -12.69 -11.59 -7.32
CA PRO A 88 -11.80 -10.86 -6.44
C PRO A 88 -10.64 -11.68 -5.86
N LYS A 89 -10.81 -13.00 -5.73
CA LYS A 89 -9.78 -13.93 -5.23
C LYS A 89 -8.50 -13.96 -6.09
N TYR A 90 -8.59 -13.64 -7.37
CA TYR A 90 -7.46 -13.70 -8.32
C TYR A 90 -6.94 -12.32 -8.74
N ILE A 91 -7.35 -11.25 -8.03
CA ILE A 91 -6.86 -9.89 -8.29
C ILE A 91 -5.33 -9.85 -8.20
N GLU A 92 -4.75 -10.49 -7.19
CA GLU A 92 -3.31 -10.50 -6.98
C GLU A 92 -2.56 -11.17 -8.13
N ASP A 93 -3.03 -12.34 -8.59
CA ASP A 93 -2.43 -13.11 -9.69
C ASP A 93 -2.37 -12.34 -11.03
N VAL A 94 -3.29 -11.42 -11.27
CA VAL A 94 -3.35 -10.62 -12.51
C VAL A 94 -2.54 -9.34 -12.38
N TYR A 95 -2.78 -8.59 -11.31
CA TYR A 95 -2.25 -7.25 -11.21
C TYR A 95 -0.81 -7.19 -10.69
N LEU A 96 -0.30 -8.21 -9.98
CA LEU A 96 1.12 -8.27 -9.59
C LEU A 96 2.05 -8.42 -10.81
N PRO A 97 1.77 -9.33 -11.77
CA PRO A 97 2.53 -9.38 -13.02
C PRO A 97 2.37 -8.12 -13.88
N TYR A 98 1.18 -7.51 -13.90
CA TYR A 98 0.96 -6.23 -14.58
C TYR A 98 1.82 -5.11 -13.99
N ALA A 99 1.88 -5.04 -12.66
CA ALA A 99 2.74 -4.15 -11.92
C ALA A 99 4.22 -4.31 -12.32
N ARG A 100 4.72 -5.55 -12.39
CA ARG A 100 6.10 -5.83 -12.85
C ARG A 100 6.32 -5.37 -14.29
N TYR A 101 5.37 -5.69 -15.18
CA TYR A 101 5.42 -5.29 -16.59
C TYR A 101 5.45 -3.76 -16.77
N LEU A 102 4.69 -3.02 -15.96
CA LEU A 102 4.70 -1.55 -15.97
C LEU A 102 5.99 -0.98 -15.38
N ALA A 103 6.53 -1.61 -14.32
CA ALA A 103 7.82 -1.23 -13.73
C ALA A 103 8.97 -1.33 -14.73
N GLU A 104 8.95 -2.36 -15.57
CA GLU A 104 9.97 -2.57 -16.61
C GLU A 104 9.88 -1.57 -17.77
N ARG A 105 8.73 -0.90 -17.95
CA ARG A 105 8.45 0.00 -19.07
C ARG A 105 8.34 1.47 -18.70
N ASP A 106 8.50 1.82 -17.41
CA ASP A 106 8.30 3.17 -16.88
C ASP A 106 6.95 3.81 -17.29
N GLN A 107 5.93 2.98 -17.56
CA GLN A 107 4.60 3.41 -18.01
C GLN A 107 3.67 3.62 -16.81
N PHE A 108 3.95 4.67 -16.02
CA PHE A 108 3.28 4.95 -14.75
C PHE A 108 1.80 5.38 -14.86
N LEU A 109 1.37 5.84 -16.04
CA LEU A 109 0.01 6.38 -16.27
C LEU A 109 -1.05 5.27 -16.42
N GLU A 110 -0.69 4.08 -16.89
CA GLU A 110 -1.64 2.99 -17.09
C GLU A 110 -1.87 2.15 -15.82
N ALA A 111 -0.96 2.25 -14.84
CA ALA A 111 -1.16 1.73 -13.49
C ALA A 111 -2.42 2.33 -12.82
N GLN A 112 -2.90 3.51 -13.29
CA GLN A 112 -3.99 4.28 -12.65
C GLN A 112 -5.34 3.64 -12.78
N LYS A 113 -5.46 2.78 -13.79
CA LYS A 113 -6.72 2.18 -14.20
C LYS A 113 -6.93 0.81 -13.57
N GLY A 114 -5.93 0.26 -12.87
CA GLY A 114 -6.07 -1.02 -12.18
C GLY A 114 -6.81 -0.88 -10.84
N LYS A 115 -7.64 -1.86 -10.48
CA LYS A 115 -8.25 -1.96 -9.14
C LYS A 115 -7.22 -2.13 -8.00
N ILE A 116 -5.95 -2.42 -8.33
CA ILE A 116 -4.88 -2.26 -7.37
C ILE A 116 -4.59 -0.78 -7.18
N SER A 117 -4.81 -0.30 -5.95
CA SER A 117 -4.36 1.03 -5.53
C SER A 117 -2.85 1.15 -5.74
N TYR A 118 -2.37 2.25 -6.34
CA TYR A 118 -0.92 2.56 -6.48
C TYR A 118 -0.09 2.32 -5.24
N LEU A 119 -0.67 2.64 -4.09
CA LEU A 119 -0.17 2.32 -2.77
C LEU A 119 0.37 0.88 -2.71
N TYR A 120 -0.49 -0.10 -2.97
CA TYR A 120 -0.17 -1.51 -2.85
C TYR A 120 0.88 -1.93 -3.87
N TYR A 121 0.83 -1.37 -5.08
CA TYR A 121 1.86 -1.58 -6.10
C TYR A 121 3.25 -1.12 -5.63
N HIS A 122 3.37 0.14 -5.19
CA HIS A 122 4.65 0.70 -4.77
C HIS A 122 5.18 0.04 -3.49
N TRP A 123 4.30 -0.39 -2.60
CA TRP A 123 4.68 -1.19 -1.43
C TRP A 123 5.23 -2.56 -1.83
N LEU A 124 4.55 -3.28 -2.73
CA LEU A 124 5.02 -4.60 -3.17
C LEU A 124 6.34 -4.50 -3.95
N LEU A 125 6.49 -3.44 -4.75
CA LEU A 125 7.73 -3.13 -5.45
C LEU A 125 8.88 -2.82 -4.47
N SER A 126 8.60 -2.07 -3.40
CA SER A 126 9.62 -1.81 -2.37
C SER A 126 10.05 -3.14 -1.71
N MET A 127 9.11 -4.00 -1.33
CA MET A 127 9.44 -5.31 -0.75
C MET A 127 10.30 -6.17 -1.68
N GLN A 128 10.03 -6.18 -2.99
CA GLN A 128 10.87 -6.88 -3.97
C GLN A 128 12.29 -6.30 -4.08
N TYR A 129 12.43 -4.97 -4.02
CA TYR A 129 13.76 -4.35 -3.97
C TYR A 129 14.50 -4.71 -2.69
N LEU A 130 13.80 -4.79 -1.56
CA LEU A 130 14.37 -5.19 -0.28
C LEU A 130 14.89 -6.63 -0.33
N GLU A 131 14.09 -7.58 -0.84
CA GLU A 131 14.52 -8.97 -1.00
C GLU A 131 15.76 -9.11 -1.89
N ARG A 132 15.75 -8.43 -3.05
CA ARG A 132 16.88 -8.44 -4.00
C ARG A 132 18.09 -7.67 -3.50
N SER A 133 17.92 -6.77 -2.53
CA SER A 133 19.03 -5.99 -1.99
C SER A 133 20.02 -6.83 -1.18
N LYS A 134 19.61 -8.03 -0.73
CA LYS A 134 20.50 -9.03 -0.11
C LYS A 134 21.65 -9.41 -1.03
N ASP A 135 21.36 -9.59 -2.31
CA ASP A 135 22.38 -9.90 -3.33
C ASP A 135 23.02 -8.63 -3.92
N ASN A 136 22.23 -7.55 -4.06
CA ASN A 136 22.64 -6.31 -4.72
C ASN A 136 22.33 -5.07 -3.87
N PRO A 137 23.30 -4.60 -3.05
CA PRO A 137 23.10 -3.43 -2.17
C PRO A 137 22.74 -2.12 -2.90
N SER A 138 23.01 -2.02 -4.21
CA SER A 138 22.63 -0.86 -5.05
C SER A 138 21.12 -0.65 -5.17
N LEU A 139 20.30 -1.64 -4.78
CA LEU A 139 18.84 -1.56 -4.80
C LEU A 139 18.25 -0.90 -3.53
N ILE A 140 19.03 -0.69 -2.48
CA ILE A 140 18.57 -0.08 -1.22
C ILE A 140 17.98 1.33 -1.45
N PRO A 141 18.61 2.24 -2.23
CA PRO A 141 18.01 3.54 -2.53
C PRO A 141 16.69 3.43 -3.29
N LYS A 142 16.55 2.43 -4.18
CA LYS A 142 15.32 2.18 -4.94
C LYS A 142 14.19 1.67 -4.04
N TYR A 143 14.53 0.89 -3.01
CA TYR A 143 13.61 0.52 -1.96
C TYR A 143 13.03 1.77 -1.28
N TYR A 144 13.88 2.67 -0.78
CA TYR A 144 13.43 3.88 -0.09
C TYR A 144 12.58 4.78 -0.99
N ALA A 145 12.96 4.94 -2.25
CA ALA A 145 12.16 5.71 -3.21
C ALA A 145 10.77 5.11 -3.43
N SER A 146 10.68 3.78 -3.58
CA SER A 146 9.40 3.08 -3.79
C SER A 146 8.54 3.07 -2.52
N ALA A 147 9.15 2.89 -1.35
CA ALA A 147 8.46 2.94 -0.05
C ALA A 147 7.86 4.33 0.20
N LYS A 148 8.63 5.40 -0.08
CA LYS A 148 8.16 6.78 0.01
C LYS A 148 6.96 7.05 -0.92
N LEU A 149 7.01 6.55 -2.16
CA LEU A 149 5.88 6.67 -3.09
C LEU A 149 4.63 5.96 -2.57
N ALA A 150 4.77 4.78 -1.96
CA ALA A 150 3.65 4.06 -1.36
C ALA A 150 2.96 4.91 -0.28
N GLU A 151 3.73 5.53 0.62
CA GLU A 151 3.21 6.41 1.68
C GLU A 151 2.49 7.64 1.12
N VAL A 152 3.08 8.28 0.12
CA VAL A 152 2.48 9.42 -0.57
C VAL A 152 1.14 9.03 -1.22
N TYR A 153 1.06 7.88 -1.89
CA TYR A 153 -0.19 7.41 -2.48
C TYR A 153 -1.22 6.98 -1.43
N TYR A 154 -0.81 6.46 -0.27
CA TYR A 154 -1.72 6.20 0.85
C TYR A 154 -2.39 7.49 1.33
N ALA A 155 -1.59 8.52 1.65
CA ALA A 155 -2.09 9.81 2.11
C ALA A 155 -3.04 10.43 1.08
N TYR A 156 -2.64 10.40 -0.20
CA TYR A 156 -3.43 11.01 -1.26
C TYR A 156 -4.72 10.26 -1.53
N HIS A 157 -4.74 8.92 -1.39
CA HIS A 157 -5.96 8.13 -1.55
C HIS A 157 -7.04 8.55 -0.55
N ALA A 158 -6.69 8.73 0.73
CA ALA A 158 -7.62 9.22 1.75
C ALA A 158 -8.21 10.60 1.39
N ILE A 159 -7.37 11.53 0.94
CA ILE A 159 -7.78 12.87 0.49
C ILE A 159 -8.68 12.80 -0.75
N PHE A 160 -8.32 11.95 -1.70
CA PHE A 160 -9.07 11.76 -2.93
C PHE A 160 -10.47 11.21 -2.62
N LEU A 161 -10.60 10.24 -1.73
CA LEU A 161 -11.90 9.74 -1.28
C LEU A 161 -12.69 10.85 -0.58
N TYR A 162 -12.10 11.56 0.37
CA TYR A 162 -12.75 12.68 1.07
C TYR A 162 -13.33 13.75 0.12
N CYS A 163 -12.61 14.05 -0.96
CA CYS A 163 -13.03 15.06 -1.93
C CYS A 163 -14.07 14.58 -2.96
N ASN A 164 -14.25 13.27 -3.12
CA ASN A 164 -15.10 12.70 -4.18
C ASN A 164 -16.24 11.82 -3.65
N GLN A 165 -16.18 11.40 -2.39
CA GLN A 165 -17.19 10.61 -1.72
C GLN A 165 -17.87 11.41 -0.60
N PRO A 166 -19.17 11.17 -0.33
CA PRO A 166 -19.93 11.94 0.66
C PRO A 166 -19.53 11.64 2.11
N PHE A 167 -18.88 10.50 2.36
CA PHE A 167 -18.47 10.07 3.69
C PHE A 167 -16.98 9.72 3.70
N THR A 168 -16.30 10.04 4.79
CA THR A 168 -14.90 9.67 5.05
C THR A 168 -14.83 8.77 6.27
N ARG A 169 -13.88 7.84 6.27
CA ARG A 169 -13.55 7.02 7.44
C ARG A 169 -12.58 7.74 8.38
N HIS A 170 -11.76 8.63 7.84
CA HIS A 170 -10.73 9.34 8.59
C HIS A 170 -11.30 10.57 9.30
N SER A 171 -10.77 10.85 10.50
CA SER A 171 -11.03 12.08 11.23
C SER A 171 -10.49 13.31 10.48
N SER A 172 -11.05 14.49 10.79
CA SER A 172 -10.60 15.75 10.22
C SER A 172 -9.11 16.02 10.52
N GLU A 173 -8.65 15.71 11.73
CA GLU A 173 -7.24 15.88 12.11
C GLU A 173 -6.31 15.01 11.26
N THR A 174 -6.64 13.71 11.12
CA THR A 174 -5.87 12.77 10.31
C THR A 174 -5.79 13.23 8.85
N LEU A 175 -6.89 13.68 8.26
CA LEU A 175 -6.91 14.21 6.89
C LEU A 175 -6.08 15.49 6.74
N LEU A 176 -6.12 16.40 7.72
CA LEU A 176 -5.31 17.61 7.70
C LEU A 176 -3.81 17.27 7.78
N ASN A 177 -3.43 16.28 8.59
CA ASN A 177 -2.05 15.84 8.74
C ASN A 177 -1.54 15.12 7.49
N MET A 178 -2.34 14.24 6.89
CA MET A 178 -2.04 13.64 5.58
C MET A 178 -1.82 14.73 4.51
N ALA A 179 -2.65 15.77 4.50
CA ALA A 179 -2.53 16.85 3.54
C ALA A 179 -1.29 17.73 3.79
N ARG A 180 -0.95 18.02 5.05
CA ARG A 180 0.30 18.71 5.43
C ARG A 180 1.53 17.91 5.05
N TYR A 181 1.54 16.60 5.32
CA TYR A 181 2.61 15.70 4.92
C TYR A 181 2.82 15.75 3.41
N LEU A 182 1.75 15.62 2.61
CA LEU A 182 1.84 15.70 1.15
C LEU A 182 2.32 17.07 0.64
N ALA A 183 1.89 18.15 1.29
CA ALA A 183 2.31 19.51 0.93
C ALA A 183 3.79 19.79 1.26
N ALA A 184 4.37 19.04 2.19
CA ALA A 184 5.80 19.10 2.53
C ALA A 184 6.68 18.26 1.59
N GLN A 185 6.10 17.30 0.86
CA GLN A 185 6.83 16.50 -0.11
C GLN A 185 6.99 17.22 -1.46
N GLU A 186 7.98 16.78 -2.24
CA GLU A 186 8.11 17.20 -3.63
C GLU A 186 6.89 16.75 -4.46
N PRO A 187 6.42 17.56 -5.42
CA PRO A 187 5.24 17.26 -6.20
C PRO A 187 5.47 16.02 -7.09
N VAL A 188 4.84 14.91 -6.73
CA VAL A 188 4.84 13.66 -7.50
C VAL A 188 3.86 13.78 -8.68
N PRO A 189 4.21 13.26 -9.88
CA PRO A 189 3.29 13.23 -11.00
C PRO A 189 1.98 12.52 -10.66
N ASN A 190 0.88 13.00 -11.24
CA ASN A 190 -0.48 12.45 -11.09
C ASN A 190 -1.14 12.61 -9.70
N ILE A 191 -0.55 13.41 -8.82
CA ILE A 191 -1.15 13.82 -7.55
C ILE A 191 -1.74 15.23 -7.70
N SER A 192 -3.03 15.37 -7.43
CA SER A 192 -3.70 16.67 -7.57
C SER A 192 -3.34 17.58 -6.40
N GLN A 193 -2.47 18.55 -6.68
CA GLN A 193 -2.13 19.63 -5.76
C GLN A 193 -3.37 20.45 -5.35
N VAL A 194 -4.37 20.54 -6.25
CA VAL A 194 -5.64 21.22 -5.94
C VAL A 194 -6.39 20.50 -4.82
N LEU A 195 -6.51 19.16 -4.88
CA LEU A 195 -7.25 18.42 -3.85
C LEU A 195 -6.55 18.48 -2.49
N ILE A 196 -5.21 18.43 -2.47
CA ILE A 196 -4.41 18.57 -1.25
C ILE A 196 -4.67 19.94 -0.61
N ASN A 197 -4.49 21.02 -1.38
CA ASN A 197 -4.68 22.38 -0.85
C ASN A 197 -6.15 22.68 -0.50
N TYR A 198 -7.12 22.16 -1.27
CA TYR A 198 -8.55 22.27 -0.96
C TYR A 198 -8.88 21.61 0.39
N THR A 199 -8.34 20.41 0.64
CA THR A 199 -8.57 19.68 1.88
C THR A 199 -7.94 20.42 3.07
N MET A 200 -6.71 20.92 2.93
CA MET A 200 -6.08 21.77 3.96
C MET A 200 -6.89 23.03 4.26
N ALA A 201 -7.39 23.72 3.23
CA ALA A 201 -8.17 24.95 3.40
C ALA A 201 -9.52 24.70 4.08
N ARG A 202 -10.22 23.64 3.67
CA ARG A 202 -11.55 23.28 4.22
C ARG A 202 -11.44 22.82 5.66
N ILE A 203 -10.60 21.80 5.91
CA ILE A 203 -10.44 21.23 7.25
C ILE A 203 -9.71 22.20 8.18
N GLY A 204 -8.71 22.93 7.69
CA GLY A 204 -8.01 23.95 8.48
C GLY A 204 -8.98 25.02 8.98
N ARG A 205 -9.98 25.41 8.18
CA ARG A 205 -11.06 26.31 8.63
C ARG A 205 -11.96 25.69 9.69
N GLU A 206 -12.31 24.41 9.55
CA GLU A 206 -13.17 23.68 10.49
C GLU A 206 -12.49 23.52 11.86
N LEU A 207 -11.21 23.20 11.88
CA LEU A 207 -10.43 23.01 13.10
C LEU A 207 -9.94 24.33 13.73
N GLY A 208 -9.97 25.44 12.99
CA GLY A 208 -9.52 26.75 13.49
C GLY A 208 -8.06 27.10 13.19
N ALA A 209 -7.39 26.35 12.30
CA ALA A 209 -6.11 26.73 11.70
C ALA A 209 -6.32 27.76 10.57
N TYR A 210 -6.74 28.97 10.95
CA TYR A 210 -7.13 30.01 10.00
C TYR A 210 -5.96 30.62 9.22
N LYS A 211 -4.76 30.70 9.79
CA LYS A 211 -3.57 31.19 9.08
C LYS A 211 -3.16 30.18 8.00
N LEU A 212 -3.04 28.90 8.34
CA LEU A 212 -2.82 27.82 7.36
C LEU A 212 -3.89 27.82 6.25
N ALA A 213 -5.16 27.98 6.61
CA ALA A 213 -6.24 28.03 5.63
C ALA A 213 -6.12 29.24 4.67
N ARG A 214 -5.65 30.40 5.12
CA ARG A 214 -5.38 31.54 4.23
C ARG A 214 -4.25 31.25 3.26
N ASP A 215 -3.12 30.82 3.79
CA ASP A 215 -1.93 30.54 2.99
C ASP A 215 -2.23 29.50 1.89
N THR A 216 -3.05 28.50 2.21
CA THR A 216 -3.48 27.46 1.26
C THR A 216 -4.53 27.95 0.25
N LEU A 217 -5.45 28.84 0.65
CA LEU A 217 -6.39 29.49 -0.29
C LEU A 217 -5.67 30.41 -1.28
N ASP A 218 -4.66 31.15 -0.82
CA ASP A 218 -3.83 31.98 -1.69
C ASP A 218 -3.06 31.11 -2.72
N ARG A 219 -2.53 29.96 -2.28
CA ARG A 219 -1.92 28.96 -3.18
C ARG A 219 -2.94 28.40 -4.18
N LEU A 220 -4.17 28.10 -3.76
CA LEU A 220 -5.23 27.64 -4.65
C LEU A 220 -5.56 28.66 -5.76
N GLY A 221 -5.42 29.95 -5.49
CA GLY A 221 -5.59 31.01 -6.49
C GLY A 221 -4.61 30.94 -7.66
N SER A 222 -3.44 30.31 -7.46
CA SER A 222 -2.44 30.07 -8.51
C SER A 222 -2.67 28.78 -9.31
N LEU A 223 -3.60 27.92 -8.87
CA LEU A 223 -3.86 26.61 -9.46
C LEU A 223 -5.19 26.61 -10.24
N ARG A 224 -5.32 25.69 -11.19
CA ARG A 224 -6.57 25.49 -11.93
C ARG A 224 -7.54 24.62 -11.13
N VAL A 225 -8.45 25.27 -10.41
CA VAL A 225 -9.47 24.59 -9.61
C VAL A 225 -10.58 24.00 -10.50
N PRO A 226 -10.99 22.72 -10.32
CA PRO A 226 -12.11 22.13 -11.04
C PRO A 226 -13.44 22.87 -10.80
N PRO A 227 -14.33 23.01 -11.79
CA PRO A 227 -15.58 23.76 -11.66
C PRO A 227 -16.47 23.30 -10.49
N ARG A 228 -16.42 22.00 -10.15
CA ARG A 228 -17.17 21.41 -9.03
C ARG A 228 -16.77 21.98 -7.66
N LEU A 229 -15.49 22.36 -7.49
CA LEU A 229 -14.95 22.88 -6.23
C LEU A 229 -14.89 24.41 -6.21
N GLN A 230 -14.99 25.05 -7.36
CA GLN A 230 -14.77 26.49 -7.53
C GLN A 230 -15.68 27.33 -6.62
N ARG A 231 -16.99 27.07 -6.61
CA ARG A 231 -17.95 27.80 -5.78
C ARG A 231 -17.61 27.71 -4.29
N ASP A 232 -17.23 26.52 -3.83
CA ASP A 232 -16.87 26.31 -2.43
C ASP A 232 -15.59 27.07 -2.09
N VAL A 233 -14.54 26.95 -2.91
CA VAL A 233 -13.28 27.70 -2.75
C VAL A 233 -13.51 29.21 -2.70
N GLU A 234 -14.33 29.76 -3.60
CA GLU A 234 -14.68 31.19 -3.62
C GLU A 234 -15.37 31.62 -2.30
N LEU A 235 -16.32 30.82 -1.81
CA LEU A 235 -16.96 31.07 -0.52
C LEU A 235 -15.96 31.00 0.65
N MET A 236 -15.02 30.03 0.63
CA MET A 236 -13.98 29.94 1.66
C MET A 236 -13.09 31.18 1.68
N THR A 237 -12.68 31.65 0.51
CA THR A 237 -11.83 32.82 0.33
C THR A 237 -12.48 34.11 0.82
N VAL A 238 -13.81 34.24 0.70
CA VAL A 238 -14.54 35.37 1.29
C VAL A 238 -14.66 35.21 2.81
N ASN A 239 -15.08 34.03 3.28
CA ASN A 239 -15.35 33.78 4.70
C ASN A 239 -14.09 33.86 5.58
N ILE A 240 -12.92 33.47 5.07
CA ILE A 240 -11.67 33.47 5.84
C ILE A 240 -11.21 34.90 6.21
N ARG A 241 -11.67 35.92 5.46
CA ARG A 241 -11.34 37.33 5.74
C ARG A 241 -11.91 37.82 7.07
N ALA A 242 -13.00 37.22 7.53
CA ALA A 242 -13.64 37.56 8.81
C ALA A 242 -13.03 36.82 10.03
N LYS A 243 -12.09 35.89 9.80
CA LYS A 243 -11.47 35.07 10.86
C LYS A 243 -10.19 35.74 11.42
N PRO A 244 -9.67 35.33 12.60
CA PRO A 244 -8.39 35.83 13.12
C PRO A 244 -7.20 35.32 12.32
N PHE A 245 -6.06 36.03 12.36
CA PHE A 245 -4.80 35.66 11.68
C PHE A 245 -3.90 34.73 12.53
N SER A 246 -4.49 34.01 13.48
CA SER A 246 -3.82 33.03 14.33
C SER A 246 -4.45 31.65 14.11
N ASP A 247 -3.63 30.61 14.27
CA ASP A 247 -4.10 29.23 14.34
C ASP A 247 -4.47 28.88 15.80
N ALA A 248 -5.32 27.88 15.98
CA ALA A 248 -5.59 27.30 17.30
C ALA A 248 -4.29 26.68 17.88
N GLU A 249 -4.08 26.83 19.19
CA GLU A 249 -2.86 26.39 19.87
C GLU A 249 -2.65 24.86 19.74
N ASP A 250 -3.74 24.09 19.79
CA ASP A 250 -3.74 22.62 19.64
C ASP A 250 -3.32 22.14 18.24
N LEU A 251 -3.30 23.04 17.24
CA LEU A 251 -2.96 22.74 15.85
C LEU A 251 -1.57 23.23 15.45
N LEU A 252 -0.87 23.89 16.37
CA LEU A 252 0.51 24.28 16.15
C LEU A 252 1.34 23.01 15.91
N PRO A 253 2.22 23.01 14.90
CA PRO A 253 3.08 21.86 14.65
C PRO A 253 3.89 21.61 15.92
N VAL A 254 3.62 20.49 16.59
CA VAL A 254 4.51 19.97 17.62
C VAL A 254 5.79 19.60 16.87
N CYS A 255 6.77 20.49 16.93
CA CYS A 255 8.06 20.33 16.29
C CYS A 255 8.81 19.18 16.96
N HIS A 256 8.57 17.95 16.51
CA HIS A 256 9.56 16.89 16.61
C HIS A 256 9.95 16.52 15.18
N SER A 257 11.14 16.99 14.85
CA SER A 257 11.98 16.57 13.74
C SER A 257 11.76 15.09 13.45
N GLU A 258 11.45 14.80 12.19
CA GLU A 258 11.11 13.47 11.67
C GLU A 258 9.66 13.09 11.94
N ILE A 259 8.77 13.66 11.11
CA ILE A 259 7.48 13.05 10.75
C ILE A 259 7.81 11.67 10.18
N PHE A 260 8.02 10.70 11.07
CA PHE A 260 8.00 9.29 10.75
C PHE A 260 6.66 8.98 10.06
N PRO A 261 6.62 7.96 9.20
CA PRO A 261 5.58 7.77 8.19
C PRO A 261 4.29 7.17 8.77
N PHE A 262 3.88 7.65 9.93
CA PHE A 262 2.57 7.45 10.50
C PHE A 262 1.70 8.57 9.95
N LEU A 263 0.73 8.20 9.14
CA LEU A 263 -0.18 9.13 8.48
C LEU A 263 -1.20 9.73 9.48
N GLU A 264 -1.06 9.35 10.74
CA GLU A 264 -1.77 9.76 11.96
C GLU A 264 -0.73 10.33 12.95
N ILE A 265 -1.11 11.32 13.76
CA ILE A 265 -0.22 11.83 14.82
C ILE A 265 -0.19 10.79 15.94
N LEU A 266 0.79 9.90 15.87
CA LEU A 266 1.08 8.97 16.96
C LEU A 266 2.16 9.58 17.86
N PRO A 267 2.03 9.45 19.20
CA PRO A 267 3.01 9.94 20.18
C PRO A 267 4.27 9.07 20.23
N LEU A 268 4.83 8.70 19.07
CA LEU A 268 5.95 7.79 18.93
C LEU A 268 7.24 8.56 18.66
N ILE A 269 8.30 8.26 19.41
CA ILE A 269 9.66 8.74 19.14
C ILE A 269 10.54 7.56 18.76
N GLU A 270 11.25 7.65 17.64
CA GLU A 270 12.35 6.71 17.35
C GLU A 270 13.54 7.02 18.28
N PHE A 271 14.08 5.96 18.88
CA PHE A 271 15.33 6.01 19.60
C PHE A 271 16.27 4.91 19.10
N PHE A 272 17.55 5.12 19.36
CA PHE A 272 18.63 4.25 18.93
C PHE A 272 19.22 3.54 20.14
N ILE A 273 19.86 2.40 19.91
CA ILE A 273 20.53 1.64 20.95
C ILE A 273 22.03 1.87 20.80
N ASP A 274 22.75 1.89 21.91
CA ASP A 274 24.20 1.94 21.91
C ASP A 274 24.83 0.82 21.07
N ASP A 275 25.90 1.16 20.34
CA ASP A 275 26.59 0.26 19.40
C ASP A 275 27.17 -0.99 20.09
N ASP A 276 27.32 -0.96 21.42
CA ASP A 276 27.84 -2.05 22.26
C ASP A 276 26.80 -3.15 22.54
N ILE A 277 25.51 -2.93 22.21
CA ILE A 277 24.41 -3.84 22.53
C ILE A 277 23.88 -4.50 21.25
N PRO A 278 23.95 -5.83 21.11
CA PRO A 278 23.38 -6.52 19.96
C PRO A 278 21.85 -6.42 19.95
N THR A 279 21.25 -6.42 18.76
CA THR A 279 19.80 -6.21 18.60
C THR A 279 18.96 -7.24 19.35
N GLU A 280 19.37 -8.51 19.38
CA GLU A 280 18.68 -9.57 20.12
C GLU A 280 18.67 -9.32 21.63
N GLU A 281 19.79 -8.84 22.17
CA GLU A 281 19.88 -8.47 23.59
C GLU A 281 18.97 -7.27 23.88
N ALA A 282 19.00 -6.24 23.03
CA ALA A 282 18.14 -5.07 23.22
C ALA A 282 16.65 -5.41 23.18
N VAL A 283 16.22 -6.30 22.29
CA VAL A 283 14.84 -6.82 22.26
C VAL A 283 14.50 -7.51 23.58
N SER A 284 15.41 -8.38 24.08
CA SER A 284 15.20 -9.08 25.35
C SER A 284 15.09 -8.15 26.56
N LEU A 285 15.86 -7.06 26.59
CA LEU A 285 15.83 -6.06 27.66
C LEU A 285 14.53 -5.27 27.65
N VAL A 286 14.06 -4.86 26.47
CA VAL A 286 12.81 -4.10 26.30
C VAL A 286 11.58 -4.95 26.65
N GLU A 287 11.63 -6.26 26.42
CA GLU A 287 10.53 -7.18 26.73
C GLU A 287 10.53 -7.66 28.20
N SER A 288 11.60 -7.38 28.94
CA SER A 288 11.73 -7.72 30.37
C SER A 288 10.90 -6.80 31.26
N GLU A 289 10.48 -7.29 32.43
CA GLU A 289 9.75 -6.45 33.40
C GLU A 289 10.72 -5.49 34.11
N PRO A 290 10.42 -4.19 34.17
CA PRO A 290 11.29 -3.23 34.82
C PRO A 290 11.35 -3.46 36.33
N PRO A 291 12.44 -3.00 37.00
CA PRO A 291 12.55 -3.08 38.44
C PRO A 291 11.41 -2.31 39.13
N LEU A 292 10.83 -2.90 40.18
CA LEU A 292 9.64 -2.39 40.91
C LEU A 292 9.75 -0.95 41.44
N SER A 293 10.96 -0.38 41.50
CA SER A 293 11.22 0.99 41.98
C SER A 293 10.99 2.09 40.95
N ASP A 294 10.91 1.76 39.65
CA ASP A 294 10.85 2.73 38.54
C ASP A 294 9.50 2.71 37.82
N SER A 295 8.41 3.02 38.52
CA SER A 295 7.12 3.29 37.86
C SER A 295 7.18 4.63 37.11
N ASN A 296 6.85 4.67 35.81
CA ASN A 296 6.84 5.86 34.95
C ASN A 296 8.20 6.42 34.51
N PHE A 297 9.23 5.59 34.30
CA PHE A 297 10.44 6.05 33.63
C PHE A 297 10.12 6.50 32.20
N ASN A 298 10.41 7.77 31.88
CA ASN A 298 10.28 8.29 30.52
C ASN A 298 11.61 8.99 30.15
N PRO A 299 12.41 8.39 29.24
CA PRO A 299 13.70 8.94 28.83
C PRO A 299 13.57 10.31 28.14
N PHE A 300 12.35 10.67 27.70
CA PHE A 300 12.08 11.79 26.82
C PHE A 300 11.44 13.01 27.53
N GLN A 301 11.21 12.97 28.85
CA GLN A 301 10.56 14.06 29.61
C GLN A 301 11.23 15.45 29.45
N ASN A 302 12.54 15.50 29.15
CA ASN A 302 13.31 16.73 29.02
C ASN A 302 13.83 17.01 27.59
N VAL A 303 13.36 16.27 26.58
CA VAL A 303 13.90 16.29 25.21
C VAL A 303 13.49 17.53 24.40
N ALA A 304 12.56 18.35 24.90
CA ALA A 304 12.08 19.57 24.25
C ALA A 304 13.17 20.62 23.87
N LYS A 305 14.45 20.39 24.18
CA LYS A 305 15.56 21.32 23.89
C LYS A 305 16.75 20.75 23.12
N LYS A 306 16.80 19.46 22.76
CA LYS A 306 17.94 18.89 22.03
C LYS A 306 17.49 18.14 20.78
N SER A 307 17.74 18.76 19.63
CA SER A 307 17.71 18.14 18.31
C SER A 307 18.92 17.22 18.13
N GLY A 308 18.92 16.09 18.85
CA GLY A 308 19.98 15.08 18.77
C GLY A 308 19.38 13.68 18.74
N GLU A 309 20.05 12.77 18.04
CA GLU A 309 19.76 11.34 18.04
C GLU A 309 19.79 10.81 19.49
N ILE A 310 18.67 10.26 19.97
CA ILE A 310 18.56 9.75 21.34
C ILE A 310 18.99 8.30 21.35
N ARG A 311 20.09 8.02 22.04
CA ARG A 311 20.62 6.68 22.25
C ARG A 311 20.36 6.24 23.69
N LEU A 312 19.86 5.02 23.85
CA LEU A 312 19.58 4.42 25.16
C LEU A 312 20.60 3.33 25.46
N ASN A 313 21.11 3.35 26.70
CA ASN A 313 22.09 2.41 27.21
C ASN A 313 21.37 1.19 27.81
N ARG A 314 22.13 0.14 28.17
CA ARG A 314 21.59 -1.09 28.77
C ARG A 314 20.69 -0.80 30.00
N ASP A 315 21.12 0.10 30.87
CA ASP A 315 20.37 0.47 32.08
C ASP A 315 19.04 1.17 31.73
N ASP A 316 19.02 2.06 30.72
CA ASP A 316 17.80 2.73 30.29
C ASP A 316 16.80 1.72 29.71
N LEU A 317 17.26 0.75 28.92
CA LEU A 317 16.42 -0.28 28.33
C LEU A 317 15.74 -1.16 29.39
N THR A 318 16.44 -1.51 30.47
CA THR A 318 15.88 -2.31 31.58
C THR A 318 14.79 -1.61 32.38
N ARG A 319 14.70 -0.28 32.27
CA ARG A 319 13.75 0.54 33.02
C ARG A 319 12.49 0.87 32.21
N LEU A 320 12.45 0.48 30.93
CA LEU A 320 11.29 0.68 30.07
C LEU A 320 10.17 -0.29 30.42
N GLU A 321 8.94 0.20 30.47
CA GLU A 321 7.78 -0.65 30.72
C GLU A 321 7.41 -1.48 29.48
N LYS A 322 7.08 -2.74 29.70
CA LYS A 322 6.58 -3.63 28.65
C LYS A 322 5.29 -3.07 28.06
N GLY A 323 5.30 -2.81 26.75
CA GLY A 323 4.17 -2.22 26.02
C GLY A 323 4.31 -0.73 25.73
N GLN A 324 5.26 -0.02 26.35
CA GLN A 324 5.59 1.36 25.97
C GLN A 324 6.51 1.41 24.74
N VAL A 325 7.20 0.32 24.40
CA VAL A 325 8.11 0.24 23.25
C VAL A 325 7.51 -0.61 22.14
N ILE A 326 7.57 -0.11 20.92
CA ILE A 326 7.16 -0.81 19.69
C ILE A 326 8.42 -1.14 18.90
N ILE A 327 8.63 -2.44 18.66
CA ILE A 327 9.79 -2.97 17.93
C ILE A 327 9.39 -3.24 16.47
N LEU A 328 10.06 -2.62 15.52
CA LEU A 328 9.86 -2.83 14.08
C LEU A 328 10.95 -3.75 13.52
N HIS A 329 10.63 -5.04 13.36
CA HIS A 329 11.56 -6.04 12.84
C HIS A 329 11.66 -5.95 11.32
N TRP A 330 12.82 -5.55 10.81
CA TRP A 330 13.07 -5.50 9.38
C TRP A 330 14.12 -6.55 8.98
N PRO A 331 13.98 -7.20 7.81
CA PRO A 331 14.99 -8.11 7.32
C PRO A 331 16.24 -7.33 6.87
N GLU A 332 17.40 -7.99 6.94
CA GLU A 332 18.64 -7.46 6.36
C GLU A 332 18.43 -7.05 4.89
N PRO A 333 18.99 -5.91 4.46
CA PRO A 333 19.99 -5.04 5.11
C PRO A 333 19.42 -3.93 6.02
N LEU A 334 18.10 -3.88 6.24
CA LEU A 334 17.50 -2.87 7.10
C LEU A 334 17.68 -3.26 8.57
N LYS A 335 17.97 -2.28 9.43
CA LYS A 335 18.08 -2.48 10.87
C LYS A 335 16.71 -2.43 11.54
N THR A 336 16.54 -3.23 12.59
CA THR A 336 15.39 -3.14 13.50
C THR A 336 15.33 -1.73 14.10
N LYS A 337 14.12 -1.19 14.20
CA LYS A 337 13.85 0.15 14.74
C LYS A 337 13.05 0.05 16.02
N PHE A 338 13.28 0.97 16.96
CA PHE A 338 12.64 1.01 18.27
C PHE A 338 11.90 2.34 18.43
N LEU A 339 10.62 2.25 18.75
CA LEU A 339 9.75 3.41 18.93
C LEU A 339 9.23 3.45 20.36
N PHE A 340 9.35 4.59 21.03
CA PHE A 340 8.81 4.81 22.36
C PHE A 340 7.47 5.55 22.30
N ASN A 341 6.44 5.01 22.95
CA ASN A 341 5.13 5.62 23.10
C ASN A 341 5.13 6.60 24.28
N GLN A 342 5.17 7.90 23.98
CA GLN A 342 5.13 8.96 24.99
C GLN A 342 3.80 9.10 25.70
N MET A 343 2.70 8.59 25.12
CA MET A 343 1.36 8.66 25.72
C MET A 343 0.73 7.27 25.70
N PRO A 344 0.99 6.44 26.73
CA PRO A 344 0.41 5.09 26.85
C PRO A 344 -1.12 5.06 26.84
N SER A 345 -1.79 6.18 27.12
CA SER A 345 -3.25 6.32 27.01
C SER A 345 -3.76 6.21 25.57
N ILE A 346 -2.91 6.45 24.57
CA ILE A 346 -3.23 6.23 23.17
C ILE A 346 -2.79 4.79 22.82
N SER A 347 -3.77 3.94 22.55
CA SER A 347 -3.54 2.55 22.15
C SER A 347 -3.04 2.49 20.71
N VAL A 348 -1.95 1.76 20.49
CA VAL A 348 -1.25 1.71 19.21
C VAL A 348 -1.04 0.26 18.77
N SER A 349 -1.36 -0.03 17.50
CA SER A 349 -1.24 -1.37 16.91
C SER A 349 -0.28 -1.36 15.72
N LYS A 350 0.59 -2.36 15.65
CA LYS A 350 1.54 -2.57 14.55
C LYS A 350 1.09 -3.73 13.67
N CYS A 351 1.07 -3.52 12.35
CA CYS A 351 0.87 -4.61 11.40
C CYS A 351 2.11 -5.53 11.36
N PRO A 352 1.95 -6.86 11.53
CA PRO A 352 3.06 -7.82 11.53
C PRO A 352 3.76 -7.94 10.17
N SER A 353 3.08 -7.66 9.06
CA SER A 353 3.64 -7.86 7.72
C SER A 353 4.37 -6.63 7.17
N CYS A 354 3.89 -5.41 7.46
CA CYS A 354 4.50 -4.18 6.91
C CYS A 354 5.13 -3.26 7.95
N ASN A 355 5.06 -3.61 9.24
CA ASN A 355 5.56 -2.80 10.36
C ASN A 355 5.00 -1.36 10.40
N LYS A 356 3.91 -1.08 9.68
CA LYS A 356 3.18 0.18 9.84
C LYS A 356 2.39 0.15 11.13
N VAL A 357 2.33 1.31 11.76
CA VAL A 357 1.74 1.51 13.06
C VAL A 357 0.56 2.46 12.91
N PHE A 358 -0.52 2.17 13.61
CA PHE A 358 -1.82 2.83 13.52
C PHE A 358 -2.41 3.00 14.92
N HIS A 359 -3.41 3.86 15.08
CA HIS A 359 -4.30 3.75 16.22
C HIS A 359 -4.95 2.36 16.24
N SER A 360 -5.05 1.75 17.43
CA SER A 360 -5.55 0.36 17.54
C SER A 360 -6.99 0.26 17.05
N ASP A 361 -7.85 1.20 17.48
CA ASP A 361 -9.27 1.22 17.10
C ASP A 361 -9.44 1.34 15.57
N ASP A 362 -8.65 2.20 14.91
CA ASP A 362 -8.71 2.39 13.46
C ASP A 362 -8.20 1.16 12.70
N PHE A 363 -7.12 0.53 13.19
CA PHE A 363 -6.58 -0.68 12.60
C PHE A 363 -7.54 -1.86 12.72
N GLU A 364 -8.09 -2.10 13.89
CA GLU A 364 -9.08 -3.15 14.14
C GLU A 364 -10.33 -2.94 13.29
N MET A 365 -10.83 -1.71 13.22
CA MET A 365 -11.99 -1.38 12.39
C MET A 365 -11.71 -1.61 10.90
N ALA A 366 -10.55 -1.21 10.39
CA ALA A 366 -10.16 -1.44 9.00
C ALA A 366 -10.06 -2.94 8.69
N VAL A 367 -9.45 -3.72 9.59
CA VAL A 367 -9.34 -5.18 9.47
C VAL A 367 -10.71 -5.86 9.58
N LEU A 368 -11.62 -5.36 10.41
CA LEU A 368 -12.99 -5.87 10.52
C LEU A 368 -13.80 -5.61 9.24
N GLN A 369 -13.62 -4.46 8.60
CA GLN A 369 -14.35 -4.07 7.39
C GLN A 369 -13.81 -4.72 6.12
N GLU A 370 -12.48 -4.78 5.96
CA GLU A 370 -11.82 -5.20 4.72
C GLU A 370 -11.15 -6.57 4.81
N GLY A 371 -10.98 -7.11 6.02
CA GLY A 371 -10.32 -8.41 6.26
C GLY A 371 -8.80 -8.36 6.14
N HIS A 372 -8.21 -7.18 5.94
CA HIS A 372 -6.77 -7.02 5.69
C HIS A 372 -6.24 -5.68 6.21
N CYS A 373 -4.91 -5.56 6.34
CA CYS A 373 -4.25 -4.31 6.70
C CYS A 373 -4.60 -3.19 5.69
N PRO A 374 -4.91 -1.95 6.14
CA PRO A 374 -5.25 -0.84 5.24
C PRO A 374 -4.09 -0.38 4.35
N PHE A 375 -2.84 -0.65 4.74
CA PHE A 375 -1.64 -0.26 3.99
C PHE A 375 -1.14 -1.38 3.08
N CYS A 376 -0.78 -2.52 3.66
CA CYS A 376 -0.15 -3.62 2.91
C CYS A 376 -1.11 -4.73 2.50
N ARG A 377 -2.40 -4.64 2.85
CA ARG A 377 -3.44 -5.61 2.46
C ARG A 377 -3.13 -7.08 2.83
N SER A 378 -2.20 -7.30 3.74
CA SER A 378 -1.99 -8.62 4.34
C SER A 378 -3.20 -9.01 5.17
N VAL A 379 -3.66 -10.25 5.00
CA VAL A 379 -4.73 -10.82 5.82
C VAL A 379 -4.22 -10.91 7.25
N GLN A 380 -5.00 -10.39 8.19
CA GLN A 380 -4.66 -10.47 9.61
C GLN A 380 -5.31 -11.73 10.18
N GLU A 381 -4.50 -12.67 10.66
CA GLU A 381 -4.98 -13.84 11.39
C GLU A 381 -5.55 -13.37 12.74
N ARG A 382 -6.81 -13.72 13.02
CA ARG A 382 -7.41 -13.48 14.33
C ARG A 382 -7.02 -14.64 15.24
N PRO A 383 -6.31 -14.41 16.35
CA PRO A 383 -6.05 -15.48 17.32
C PRO A 383 -7.35 -16.06 17.89
N ASP A 384 -8.42 -15.26 17.95
CA ASP A 384 -9.73 -15.65 18.49
C ASP A 384 -10.81 -15.80 17.40
N ASN A 385 -10.54 -16.55 16.32
CA ASN A 385 -11.62 -16.91 15.40
C ASN A 385 -12.27 -18.23 15.87
N PRO A 386 -13.41 -18.23 16.58
CA PRO A 386 -14.09 -19.46 17.00
C PRO A 386 -14.63 -20.28 15.81
N TYR A 387 -14.45 -19.80 14.57
CA TYR A 387 -14.84 -20.47 13.33
C TYR A 387 -13.64 -20.90 12.47
N THR A 388 -12.40 -20.88 12.98
CA THR A 388 -11.37 -21.75 12.41
C THR A 388 -11.79 -23.18 12.72
N ILE A 389 -12.58 -23.75 11.82
CA ILE A 389 -12.74 -25.19 11.72
C ILE A 389 -11.31 -25.68 11.46
N ASP A 390 -10.75 -26.40 12.43
CA ASP A 390 -9.52 -27.14 12.24
C ASP A 390 -9.64 -27.86 10.89
N GLU A 391 -8.85 -27.45 9.90
CA GLU A 391 -8.85 -28.16 8.62
C GLU A 391 -8.39 -29.61 8.88
N PRO A 392 -9.07 -30.60 8.27
CA PRO A 392 -8.96 -32.02 8.62
C PRO A 392 -7.61 -32.67 8.29
#